data_AF-A0A9K3K4P3-F1
#
_entry.id   AF-A0A9K3K4P3-F1
#
_cell.length_a   1.000
_cell.length_b   1.000
_cell.length_c   1.000
_cell.angle_alpha   90.00
_cell.angle_beta   90.00
_cell.angle_gamma   90.00
#
_symmetry.space_group_name_H-M   'P 1'
#
loop_
_entity.id
_entity.type
_entity.pdbx_description
1 polymer ?
#
loop_
_entity_poly.entity_id
_entity_poly.type
_entity_poly.pdbx_seq_one_letter_code
_entity_poly.pdbx_strand_id
1 'polypeptide(L)'
;MKAWNTTHLALCLALLYFSLQMYVICNFDVSVPDGERQSQPSVSFLASSAAQEEPIIDLEVEIQKGYAYANSIQNFDRHLKFVHIPKAAGSALEEVAGRQAKIDWGSCLFNHRPKRRGNVCRYPPGQFEWPRSIGWWHIPPSLFPVLGVNPYDDADLFVVVRNVSERLLSEYYYQCWKDKKNSDCDSSRMDQAAYLNEWLTDKLTRVSTMKRPTNRTAPDDYLHHNGHFTPQYDFVVSPLGVRMVDYVLHMDRLPEEFPALMQAYGLNISLPAQKTNTVRNHTTDLHVDSIDSKVQELIRKVYRDDLELTR
;
A
#
# COMPACT_ATOMS: atom_id res chain seq x y z
N MET A 1 33.61 36.54 -4.00
CA MET A 1 33.99 35.22 -4.56
C MET A 1 34.52 34.36 -3.42
N LYS A 2 33.72 33.42 -2.91
CA LYS A 2 34.12 32.49 -1.84
C LYS A 2 34.65 31.21 -2.49
N ALA A 3 35.87 30.82 -2.16
CA ALA A 3 36.49 29.59 -2.62
C ALA A 3 35.67 28.38 -2.16
N TRP A 4 35.32 27.50 -3.11
CA TRP A 4 34.65 26.24 -2.83
C TRP A 4 35.65 25.25 -2.23
N ASN A 5 35.24 24.60 -1.14
CA ASN A 5 36.03 23.65 -0.39
C ASN A 5 36.15 22.34 -1.19
N THR A 6 37.35 22.05 -1.70
CA THR A 6 37.66 20.93 -2.61
C THR A 6 37.43 19.55 -1.99
N THR A 7 37.23 19.47 -0.68
CA THR A 7 36.95 18.25 0.08
C THR A 7 35.57 17.65 -0.21
N HIS A 8 34.56 18.47 -0.50
CA HIS A 8 33.21 17.96 -0.82
C HIS A 8 33.11 17.33 -2.22
N LEU A 9 33.94 17.79 -3.18
CA LEU A 9 33.94 17.24 -4.54
C LEU A 9 34.57 15.84 -4.57
N ALA A 10 35.61 15.61 -3.76
CA ALA A 10 36.25 14.31 -3.64
C ALA A 10 35.32 13.25 -2.99
N LEU A 11 34.52 13.65 -2.00
CA LEU A 11 33.57 12.74 -1.35
C LEU A 11 32.41 12.35 -2.29
N CYS A 12 31.90 13.30 -3.08
CA CYS A 12 30.88 13.01 -4.10
C CYS A 12 31.40 12.09 -5.22
N LEU A 13 32.65 12.28 -5.67
CA LEU A 13 33.25 11.42 -6.70
C LEU A 13 33.54 10.00 -6.18
N ALA A 14 33.95 9.85 -4.93
CA ALA A 14 34.16 8.54 -4.32
C ALA A 14 32.85 7.74 -4.17
N LEU A 15 31.73 8.39 -3.81
CA LEU A 15 30.42 7.76 -3.70
C LEU A 15 29.85 7.35 -5.07
N LEU A 16 30.09 8.14 -6.11
CA LEU A 16 29.71 7.77 -7.49
C LEU A 16 30.55 6.61 -8.03
N TYR A 17 31.83 6.52 -7.67
CA TYR A 17 32.70 5.41 -8.08
C TYR A 17 32.30 4.09 -7.40
N PHE A 18 31.90 4.14 -6.13
CA PHE A 18 31.42 2.97 -5.38
C PHE A 18 30.06 2.46 -5.91
N SER A 19 29.15 3.35 -6.32
CA SER A 19 27.87 2.92 -6.90
C SER A 19 28.03 2.33 -8.31
N LEU A 20 28.99 2.82 -9.10
CA LEU A 20 29.28 2.24 -10.42
C LEU A 20 29.89 0.83 -10.32
N GLN A 21 30.74 0.55 -9.32
CA GLN A 21 31.32 -0.79 -9.14
C GLN A 21 30.29 -1.83 -8.69
N MET A 22 29.28 -1.45 -7.90
CA MET A 22 28.16 -2.34 -7.54
C MET A 22 27.26 -2.66 -8.74
N TYR A 23 27.18 -1.80 -9.75
CA TYR A 23 26.37 -2.05 -10.95
C TYR A 23 27.02 -3.02 -11.96
N VAL A 24 28.36 -3.12 -11.96
CA VAL A 24 29.10 -3.98 -12.90
C VAL A 24 29.14 -5.45 -12.45
N ILE A 25 28.93 -5.75 -11.17
CA ILE A 25 29.01 -7.12 -10.64
C ILE A 25 27.71 -7.94 -10.91
N CYS A 26 26.60 -7.30 -11.30
CA CYS A 26 25.31 -7.99 -11.47
C CYS A 26 24.96 -8.41 -12.92
N ASN A 27 25.87 -8.32 -13.89
CA ASN A 27 25.65 -8.83 -15.24
C ASN A 27 26.72 -9.85 -15.64
N PHE A 28 26.64 -11.05 -15.07
CA PHE A 28 27.22 -12.24 -15.69
C PHE A 28 26.11 -13.10 -16.27
N ASP A 29 26.02 -13.05 -17.58
CA ASP A 29 25.24 -13.93 -18.43
C ASP A 29 25.92 -15.30 -18.44
N VAL A 30 25.30 -16.32 -17.85
CA VAL A 30 25.79 -17.71 -17.89
C VAL A 30 24.82 -18.51 -18.75
N SER A 31 25.13 -18.57 -20.04
CA SER A 31 24.62 -19.59 -20.94
C SER A 31 25.36 -20.90 -20.63
N VAL A 32 24.65 -21.90 -20.10
CA VAL A 32 25.18 -23.25 -19.88
C VAL A 32 24.83 -24.11 -21.10
N PRO A 33 25.82 -24.67 -21.83
CA PRO A 33 25.57 -25.75 -22.78
C PRO A 33 25.49 -27.09 -22.04
N ASP A 34 24.54 -27.92 -22.47
CA ASP A 34 24.42 -29.32 -22.06
C ASP A 34 25.69 -30.12 -22.43
N GLY A 35 26.33 -30.73 -21.44
CA GLY A 35 27.38 -31.71 -21.70
C GLY A 35 28.25 -32.04 -20.49
N GLU A 36 28.32 -33.34 -20.19
CA GLU A 36 29.29 -34.00 -19.32
C GLU A 36 29.12 -33.89 -17.80
N ARG A 37 28.54 -34.97 -17.27
CA ARG A 37 28.51 -35.37 -15.86
C ARG A 37 29.94 -35.73 -15.40
N GLN A 38 30.74 -34.73 -15.03
CA GLN A 38 31.98 -34.94 -14.27
C GLN A 38 31.66 -35.12 -12.78
N SER A 39 32.22 -36.18 -12.21
CA SER A 39 32.14 -36.53 -10.78
C SER A 39 32.62 -35.37 -9.91
N GLN A 40 31.72 -34.81 -9.11
CA GLN A 40 32.04 -33.75 -8.16
C GLN A 40 33.02 -34.26 -7.08
N PRO A 41 34.05 -33.48 -6.72
CA PRO A 41 34.86 -33.76 -5.55
C PRO A 41 33.99 -33.60 -4.30
N SER A 42 34.03 -34.60 -3.42
CA SER A 42 33.40 -34.54 -2.10
C SER A 42 34.07 -33.45 -1.27
N VAL A 43 33.47 -32.27 -1.23
CA VAL A 43 33.88 -31.20 -0.30
C VAL A 43 33.38 -31.61 1.08
N SER A 44 34.27 -32.17 1.90
CA SER A 44 33.99 -32.36 3.33
C SER A 44 33.93 -30.98 3.98
N PHE A 45 32.72 -30.46 4.16
CA PHE A 45 32.48 -29.33 5.04
C PHE A 45 32.83 -29.77 6.46
N LEU A 46 34.01 -29.38 6.94
CA LEU A 46 34.32 -29.37 8.36
C LEU A 46 33.39 -28.34 8.99
N ALA A 47 32.26 -28.82 9.51
CA ALA A 47 31.37 -28.05 10.36
C ALA A 47 32.16 -27.62 11.59
N SER A 48 32.69 -26.41 11.57
CA SER A 48 33.24 -25.76 12.75
C SER A 48 32.09 -25.56 13.72
N SER A 49 31.98 -26.45 14.69
CA SER A 49 31.04 -26.37 15.81
C SER A 49 31.51 -25.32 16.82
N ALA A 50 31.79 -24.10 16.34
CA ALA A 50 31.91 -22.97 17.23
C ALA A 50 30.51 -22.80 17.85
N ALA A 51 30.36 -23.28 19.07
CA ALA A 51 29.18 -23.03 19.88
C ALA A 51 28.96 -21.53 19.89
N GLN A 52 27.94 -21.06 19.16
CA GLN A 52 27.51 -19.69 19.23
C GLN A 52 26.99 -19.51 20.65
N GLU A 53 27.80 -18.90 21.50
CA GLU A 53 27.36 -18.47 22.82
C GLU A 53 26.11 -17.63 22.61
N GLU A 54 24.98 -18.08 23.16
CA GLU A 54 23.76 -17.32 23.09
C GLU A 54 24.03 -15.94 23.71
N PRO A 55 23.66 -14.85 23.02
CA PRO A 55 23.93 -13.52 23.50
C PRO A 55 23.31 -13.36 24.89
N ILE A 56 24.17 -13.17 25.90
CA ILE A 56 23.74 -12.89 27.27
C ILE A 56 23.06 -11.52 27.23
N ILE A 57 21.73 -11.52 27.30
CA ILE A 57 20.94 -10.30 27.38
C ILE A 57 21.13 -9.72 28.78
N ASP A 58 21.85 -8.60 28.86
CA ASP A 58 21.96 -7.82 30.09
C ASP A 58 20.62 -7.09 30.34
N LEU A 59 19.83 -7.68 31.23
CA LEU A 59 18.48 -7.21 31.53
C LEU A 59 18.47 -5.77 32.06
N GLU A 60 19.49 -5.36 32.81
CA GLU A 60 19.59 -4.00 33.35
C GLU A 60 19.83 -2.99 32.22
N VAL A 61 20.72 -3.32 31.28
CA VAL A 61 20.98 -2.48 30.09
C VAL A 61 19.72 -2.31 29.24
N GLU A 62 18.96 -3.38 29.01
CA GLU A 62 17.71 -3.31 28.24
C GLU A 62 16.61 -2.51 28.96
N ILE A 63 16.50 -2.62 30.29
CA ILE A 63 15.59 -1.80 31.10
C ILE A 63 15.96 -0.31 30.99
N GLN A 64 17.25 0.03 31.12
CA GLN A 64 17.70 1.43 31.00
C GLN A 64 17.44 2.00 29.60
N LYS A 65 17.62 1.20 28.54
CA LYS A 65 17.24 1.58 27.17
C LYS A 65 15.73 1.84 27.06
N GLY A 66 14.90 1.01 27.68
CA GLY A 66 13.46 1.18 27.73
C GLY A 66 13.05 2.51 28.40
N TYR A 67 13.65 2.82 29.56
CA TYR A 67 13.41 4.10 30.23
C TYR A 67 13.90 5.30 29.43
N ALA A 68 15.09 5.21 28.83
CA ALA A 68 15.63 6.28 27.99
C ALA A 68 14.72 6.54 26.77
N TYR A 69 14.20 5.49 26.14
CA TYR A 69 13.24 5.60 25.04
C TYR A 69 11.93 6.24 25.50
N ALA A 70 11.31 5.75 26.57
CA ALA A 70 10.07 6.31 27.10
C ALA A 70 10.21 7.80 27.47
N ASN A 71 11.33 8.18 28.10
CA ASN A 71 11.62 9.56 28.47
C ASN A 71 12.05 10.43 27.27
N SER A 72 12.43 9.82 26.13
CA SER A 72 12.72 10.55 24.89
C SER A 72 11.46 10.99 24.15
N ILE A 73 10.29 10.46 24.53
CA ILE A 73 9.00 10.85 23.96
C ILE A 73 8.66 12.24 24.47
N GLN A 74 9.04 13.27 23.71
CA GLN A 74 8.77 14.67 24.05
C GLN A 74 7.38 15.14 23.66
N ASN A 75 6.68 14.37 22.83
CA ASN A 75 5.34 14.69 22.38
C ASN A 75 4.46 13.42 22.35
N PHE A 76 3.35 13.45 23.08
CA PHE A 76 2.31 12.42 23.01
C PHE A 76 1.24 12.74 21.97
N ASP A 77 1.34 13.87 21.25
CA ASP A 77 0.53 14.15 20.06
C ASP A 77 0.92 13.16 18.97
N ARG A 78 0.35 11.96 19.08
CA ARG A 78 0.40 10.95 18.04
C ARG A 78 -0.52 11.41 16.93
N HIS A 79 0.06 11.90 15.84
CA HIS A 79 -0.74 12.20 14.66
C HIS A 79 -1.27 10.89 14.07
N LEU A 80 -2.54 10.90 13.68
CA LEU A 80 -3.15 9.77 12.98
C LEU A 80 -3.26 10.13 11.50
N LYS A 81 -2.76 9.28 10.62
CA LYS A 81 -2.89 9.42 9.15
C LYS A 81 -3.59 8.20 8.55
N PHE A 82 -4.47 8.48 7.59
CA PHE A 82 -5.19 7.45 6.87
C PHE A 82 -4.47 7.05 5.57
N VAL A 83 -4.26 5.75 5.40
CA VAL A 83 -3.76 5.14 4.16
C VAL A 83 -4.95 4.69 3.31
N HIS A 84 -5.08 5.24 2.10
CA HIS A 84 -6.26 5.02 1.26
C HIS A 84 -6.16 3.74 0.44
N ILE A 85 -6.87 2.71 0.89
CA ILE A 85 -7.12 1.52 0.08
C ILE A 85 -8.33 1.77 -0.82
N PRO A 86 -8.20 1.62 -2.16
CA PRO A 86 -9.32 1.80 -3.07
C PRO A 86 -10.52 0.93 -2.70
N LYS A 87 -11.70 1.56 -2.69
CA LYS A 87 -13.01 0.93 -2.46
C LYS A 87 -13.25 0.37 -1.04
N ALA A 88 -12.46 0.84 -0.07
CA ALA A 88 -12.63 0.57 1.36
C ALA A 88 -12.88 1.88 2.14
N ALA A 89 -14.04 2.52 1.90
CA ALA A 89 -14.49 3.76 2.57
C ALA A 89 -13.62 5.03 2.42
N GLY A 90 -12.50 4.99 1.70
CA GLY A 90 -11.51 6.07 1.71
C GLY A 90 -12.06 7.48 1.41
N SER A 91 -12.87 7.64 0.34
CA SER A 91 -13.42 8.97 0.01
C SER A 91 -14.30 9.58 1.11
N ALA A 92 -15.02 8.74 1.87
CA ALA A 92 -15.89 9.19 2.96
C ALA A 92 -15.06 9.61 4.18
N LEU A 93 -14.04 8.84 4.54
CA LEU A 93 -13.13 9.13 5.65
C LEU A 93 -12.37 10.43 5.43
N GLU A 94 -11.80 10.61 4.24
CA GLU A 94 -11.14 11.86 3.84
C GLU A 94 -12.09 13.06 3.90
N GLU A 95 -13.36 12.87 3.53
CA GLU A 95 -14.35 13.95 3.57
C GLU A 95 -14.72 14.35 4.99
N VAL A 96 -14.99 13.40 5.88
CA VAL A 96 -15.33 13.72 7.27
C VAL A 96 -14.14 14.31 8.02
N ALA A 97 -12.92 13.81 7.79
CA ALA A 97 -11.72 14.34 8.41
C ALA A 97 -11.42 15.79 7.97
N GLY A 98 -11.47 16.03 6.66
CA GLY A 98 -11.25 17.36 6.10
C GLY A 98 -12.32 18.37 6.51
N ARG A 99 -13.60 17.95 6.60
CA ARG A 99 -14.69 18.85 6.97
C ARG A 99 -14.77 19.13 8.47
N GLN A 100 -14.73 18.08 9.29
CA GLN A 100 -15.04 18.14 10.72
C GLN A 100 -13.81 18.52 11.57
N ALA A 101 -12.62 18.00 11.23
CA ALA A 101 -11.40 18.21 12.01
C ALA A 101 -10.32 19.03 11.29
N LYS A 102 -10.54 19.37 10.01
CA LYS A 102 -9.52 20.00 9.14
C LYS A 102 -8.24 19.17 9.07
N ILE A 103 -8.37 17.85 9.02
CA ILE A 103 -7.23 16.92 8.91
C ILE A 103 -7.13 16.44 7.47
N ASP A 104 -5.90 16.44 6.96
CA ASP A 104 -5.58 15.98 5.62
C ASP A 104 -5.25 14.48 5.67
N TRP A 105 -6.14 13.67 5.12
CA TRP A 105 -6.03 12.21 5.07
C TRP A 105 -6.05 11.71 3.63
N GLY A 106 -5.49 10.51 3.40
CA GLY A 106 -5.46 9.86 2.09
C GLY A 106 -5.02 10.81 0.98
N SER A 107 -5.86 10.99 -0.05
CA SER A 107 -5.59 11.85 -1.20
C SER A 107 -5.20 13.30 -0.84
N CYS A 108 -5.70 13.86 0.28
CA CYS A 108 -5.35 15.21 0.70
C CYS A 108 -3.86 15.36 1.04
N LEU A 109 -3.20 14.31 1.52
CA LEU A 109 -1.75 14.32 1.83
C LEU A 109 -0.86 14.51 0.60
N PHE A 110 -1.38 14.15 -0.58
CA PHE A 110 -0.60 14.04 -1.81
C PHE A 110 -0.69 15.27 -2.70
N ASN A 111 -1.28 16.37 -2.23
CA ASN A 111 -1.33 17.63 -2.99
C ASN A 111 -1.64 17.44 -4.51
N HIS A 112 -2.50 16.49 -4.87
CA HIS A 112 -2.66 16.04 -6.25
C HIS A 112 -3.53 17.00 -7.07
N ARG A 113 -3.61 16.79 -8.39
CA ARG A 113 -4.59 17.45 -9.27
C ARG A 113 -5.51 16.42 -9.95
N PRO A 114 -6.78 16.77 -10.26
CA PRO A 114 -7.47 17.99 -9.80
C PRO A 114 -7.68 17.97 -8.28
N LYS A 115 -7.67 19.16 -7.67
CA LYS A 115 -7.89 19.34 -6.23
C LYS A 115 -9.29 18.87 -5.85
N ARG A 116 -9.46 18.26 -4.67
CA ARG A 116 -10.80 17.94 -4.16
C ARG A 116 -11.60 19.24 -4.01
N ARG A 117 -12.85 19.22 -4.50
CA ARG A 117 -13.77 20.36 -4.42
C ARG A 117 -14.24 20.59 -2.97
N GLY A 118 -14.71 21.80 -2.69
CA GLY A 118 -15.41 22.10 -1.43
C GLY A 118 -14.51 22.24 -0.20
N ASN A 119 -13.24 22.60 -0.39
CA ASN A 119 -12.26 22.85 0.69
C ASN A 119 -12.11 21.68 1.67
N VAL A 120 -12.30 20.44 1.18
CA VAL A 120 -12.10 19.23 1.99
C VAL A 120 -10.62 19.08 2.35
N CYS A 121 -9.74 19.22 1.36
CA CYS A 121 -8.30 19.15 1.57
C CYS A 121 -7.71 20.55 1.74
N ARG A 122 -6.70 20.66 2.61
CA ARG A 122 -5.81 21.82 2.69
C ARG A 122 -4.56 21.52 1.87
N TYR A 123 -4.18 22.49 1.04
CA TYR A 123 -3.02 22.38 0.17
C TYR A 123 -2.11 23.57 0.44
N PRO A 124 -1.27 23.52 1.49
CA PRO A 124 -0.40 24.62 1.82
C PRO A 124 0.57 24.94 0.66
N PRO A 125 0.85 26.22 0.40
CA PRO A 125 1.82 26.61 -0.61
C PRO A 125 3.20 26.04 -0.26
N GLY A 126 3.93 25.55 -1.26
CA GLY A 126 5.28 24.98 -1.08
C GLY A 126 5.32 23.49 -0.73
N GLN A 127 4.19 22.83 -0.51
CA GLN A 127 4.15 21.37 -0.37
C GLN A 127 4.50 20.69 -1.70
N PHE A 128 5.25 19.58 -1.63
CA PHE A 128 5.58 18.75 -2.79
C PHE A 128 4.32 18.42 -3.61
N GLU A 129 4.33 18.78 -4.91
CA GLU A 129 3.21 18.53 -5.81
C GLU A 129 3.42 17.19 -6.51
N TRP A 130 2.58 16.21 -6.18
CA TRP A 130 2.66 14.88 -6.79
C TRP A 130 2.12 14.90 -8.24
N PRO A 131 2.69 14.09 -9.16
CA PRO A 131 2.28 14.05 -10.57
C PRO A 131 0.77 13.90 -10.81
N ARG A 132 0.25 14.70 -11.77
CA ARG A 132 -1.20 14.95 -11.96
C ARG A 132 -2.05 13.79 -12.48
N SER A 133 -1.46 12.69 -12.95
CA SER A 133 -2.17 11.58 -13.59
C SER A 133 -2.25 10.32 -12.73
N ILE A 134 -1.67 10.35 -11.52
CA ILE A 134 -1.38 9.16 -10.74
C ILE A 134 -1.99 9.31 -9.34
N GLY A 135 -2.78 8.33 -8.93
CA GLY A 135 -3.35 8.20 -7.60
C GLY A 135 -2.31 7.69 -6.62
N TRP A 136 -1.32 8.53 -6.30
CA TRP A 136 -0.23 8.20 -5.36
C TRP A 136 -0.74 7.74 -3.99
N TRP A 137 -1.90 8.22 -3.56
CA TRP A 137 -2.54 7.78 -2.33
C TRP A 137 -3.06 6.33 -2.37
N HIS A 138 -3.07 5.68 -3.54
CA HIS A 138 -3.40 4.27 -3.73
C HIS A 138 -2.16 3.36 -3.83
N ILE A 139 -1.00 3.82 -3.37
CA ILE A 139 0.25 3.04 -3.35
C ILE A 139 0.55 2.60 -1.90
N PRO A 140 1.06 1.38 -1.69
CA PRO A 140 1.58 0.95 -0.39
C PRO A 140 2.53 1.93 0.30
N PRO A 141 2.35 2.19 1.62
CA PRO A 141 3.22 3.07 2.38
C PRO A 141 4.71 2.71 2.32
N SER A 142 5.03 1.41 2.19
CA SER A 142 6.41 0.91 2.15
C SER A 142 7.26 1.44 0.99
N LEU A 143 6.63 2.00 -0.05
CA LEU A 143 7.37 2.54 -1.20
C LEU A 143 7.85 3.97 -0.98
N PHE A 144 7.21 4.76 -0.12
CA PHE A 144 7.51 6.18 0.01
C PHE A 144 8.89 6.48 0.61
N PRO A 145 9.37 5.76 1.65
CA PRO A 145 10.74 5.96 2.15
C PRO A 145 11.80 5.75 1.06
N VAL A 146 11.58 4.81 0.14
CA VAL A 146 12.50 4.53 -0.98
C VAL A 146 12.49 5.66 -2.02
N LEU A 147 11.41 6.43 -2.10
CA LEU A 147 11.29 7.60 -2.98
C LEU A 147 11.90 8.88 -2.36
N GLY A 148 12.41 8.81 -1.14
CA GLY A 148 13.00 9.96 -0.43
C GLY A 148 12.00 10.99 0.08
N VAL A 149 10.69 10.70 0.00
CA VAL A 149 9.62 11.55 0.53
C VAL A 149 8.54 10.65 1.08
N ASN A 150 8.27 10.72 2.39
CA ASN A 150 7.22 9.94 3.04
C ASN A 150 6.10 10.83 3.59
N PRO A 151 4.91 10.85 2.96
CA PRO A 151 3.78 11.65 3.46
C PRO A 151 3.25 11.13 4.80
N TYR A 152 3.68 9.95 5.23
CA TYR A 152 3.24 9.27 6.43
C TYR A 152 4.20 9.41 7.62
N ASP A 153 5.32 10.12 7.49
CA ASP A 153 6.27 10.33 8.59
C ASP A 153 5.60 10.94 9.83
N ASP A 154 6.15 10.63 11.01
CA ASP A 154 5.76 11.14 12.32
C ASP A 154 4.27 10.97 12.66
N ALA A 155 3.67 9.85 12.23
CA ALA A 155 2.27 9.54 12.49
C ALA A 155 2.04 8.05 12.64
N ASP A 156 1.05 7.69 13.44
CA ASP A 156 0.45 6.37 13.36
C ASP A 156 -0.46 6.28 12.15
N LEU A 157 -0.50 5.08 11.58
CA LEU A 157 -1.26 4.81 10.37
C LEU A 157 -2.45 3.93 10.67
N PHE A 158 -3.55 4.25 10.00
CA PHE A 158 -4.67 3.33 9.93
C PHE A 158 -5.16 3.14 8.51
N VAL A 159 -5.70 1.95 8.26
CA VAL A 159 -6.40 1.58 7.02
C VAL A 159 -7.80 1.10 7.34
N VAL A 160 -8.66 1.09 6.33
CA VAL A 160 -9.86 0.26 6.33
C VAL A 160 -9.66 -0.83 5.28
N VAL A 161 -9.85 -2.08 5.67
CA VAL A 161 -9.91 -3.22 4.77
C VAL A 161 -11.35 -3.65 4.54
N ARG A 162 -11.60 -4.30 3.42
CA ARG A 162 -12.92 -4.78 3.02
C ARG A 162 -12.82 -6.19 2.47
N ASN A 163 -13.87 -6.99 2.67
CA ASN A 163 -14.02 -8.28 1.99
C ASN A 163 -13.69 -8.13 0.49
N VAL A 164 -12.78 -8.99 0.00
CA VAL A 164 -12.19 -8.84 -1.34
C VAL A 164 -13.27 -8.88 -2.43
N SER A 165 -14.22 -9.80 -2.33
CA SER A 165 -15.31 -9.95 -3.31
C SER A 165 -16.21 -8.72 -3.33
N GLU A 166 -16.56 -8.17 -2.17
CA GLU A 166 -17.32 -6.92 -2.11
C GLU A 166 -16.55 -5.72 -2.65
N ARG A 167 -15.23 -5.67 -2.40
CA ARG A 167 -14.35 -4.61 -2.89
C ARG A 167 -14.30 -4.61 -4.41
N LEU A 168 -14.12 -5.79 -5.01
CA LEU A 168 -14.11 -5.99 -6.47
C LEU A 168 -15.47 -5.68 -7.10
N LEU A 169 -16.57 -6.10 -6.48
CA LEU A 169 -17.92 -5.74 -6.93
C LEU A 169 -18.13 -4.22 -6.88
N SER A 170 -17.67 -3.56 -5.82
CA SER A 170 -17.73 -2.11 -5.70
C SER A 170 -16.87 -1.38 -6.74
N GLU A 171 -15.74 -1.97 -7.13
CA GLU A 171 -14.86 -1.46 -8.18
C GLU A 171 -15.51 -1.59 -9.55
N TYR A 172 -16.09 -2.75 -9.86
CA TYR A 172 -16.82 -3.01 -11.11
C TYR A 172 -17.88 -1.93 -11.38
N TYR A 173 -18.78 -1.67 -10.44
CA TYR A 173 -19.78 -0.61 -10.60
C TYR A 173 -19.17 0.76 -10.76
N TYR A 174 -18.10 1.05 -10.01
CA TYR A 174 -17.43 2.33 -10.10
C TYR A 174 -16.84 2.57 -11.49
N GLN A 175 -16.18 1.57 -12.07
CA GLN A 175 -15.63 1.69 -13.42
C GLN A 175 -16.74 1.82 -14.46
N CYS A 176 -17.79 0.99 -14.39
CA CYS A 176 -18.94 1.09 -15.29
C CYS A 176 -19.69 2.43 -15.21
N TRP A 177 -19.76 3.04 -14.03
CA TRP A 177 -20.38 4.35 -13.86
C TRP A 177 -19.51 5.50 -14.35
N LYS A 178 -18.20 5.45 -14.04
CA LYS A 178 -17.25 6.51 -14.40
C LYS A 178 -17.03 6.58 -15.90
N ASP A 179 -16.96 5.42 -16.56
CA ASP A 179 -16.55 5.29 -17.95
C ASP A 179 -17.74 5.16 -18.92
N LYS A 180 -18.81 5.94 -18.73
CA LYS A 180 -19.90 6.04 -19.74
C LYS A 180 -19.44 6.44 -21.15
N LYS A 181 -18.17 6.83 -21.31
CA LYS A 181 -17.55 7.23 -22.58
C LYS A 181 -16.29 6.41 -22.95
N ASN A 182 -15.88 5.43 -22.14
CA ASN A 182 -14.62 4.67 -22.33
C ASN A 182 -14.89 3.16 -22.46
N SER A 183 -13.97 2.43 -23.10
CA SER A 183 -14.11 1.01 -23.47
C SER A 183 -14.01 0.00 -22.32
N ASP A 184 -13.70 0.44 -21.10
CA ASP A 184 -13.35 -0.47 -20.01
C ASP A 184 -14.56 -1.16 -19.36
N CYS A 185 -15.77 -0.67 -19.62
CA CYS A 185 -17.01 -1.35 -19.27
C CYS A 185 -18.13 -1.05 -20.28
N ASP A 186 -18.85 -2.10 -20.67
CA ASP A 186 -20.10 -2.01 -21.40
C ASP A 186 -21.25 -1.81 -20.41
N SER A 187 -21.60 -0.53 -20.18
CA SER A 187 -22.69 -0.17 -19.26
C SER A 187 -24.05 -0.78 -19.64
N SER A 188 -24.26 -1.23 -20.88
CA SER A 188 -25.51 -1.90 -21.27
C SER A 188 -25.63 -3.33 -20.70
N ARG A 189 -24.50 -3.92 -20.31
CA ARG A 189 -24.40 -5.26 -19.72
C ARG A 189 -24.14 -5.23 -18.22
N MET A 190 -24.09 -4.06 -17.58
CA MET A 190 -23.58 -3.91 -16.21
C MET A 190 -24.35 -4.67 -15.12
N ASP A 191 -25.60 -5.04 -15.38
CA ASP A 191 -26.43 -5.82 -14.46
C ASP A 191 -26.47 -7.32 -14.81
N GLN A 192 -25.68 -7.77 -15.78
CA GLN A 192 -25.61 -9.17 -16.18
C GLN A 192 -24.50 -9.89 -15.41
N ALA A 193 -24.85 -10.94 -14.66
CA ALA A 193 -23.88 -11.73 -13.89
C ALA A 193 -22.79 -12.34 -14.79
N ALA A 194 -23.15 -12.81 -15.99
CA ALA A 194 -22.16 -13.32 -16.95
C ALA A 194 -21.12 -12.26 -17.33
N TYR A 195 -21.55 -11.01 -17.50
CA TYR A 195 -20.65 -9.91 -17.84
C TYR A 195 -19.75 -9.48 -16.67
N LEU A 196 -20.28 -9.47 -15.44
CA LEU A 196 -19.45 -9.27 -14.24
C LEU A 196 -18.31 -10.29 -14.19
N ASN A 197 -18.60 -11.57 -14.43
CA ASN A 197 -17.59 -12.63 -14.36
C ASN A 197 -16.59 -12.57 -15.52
N GLU A 198 -17.03 -12.23 -16.73
CA GLU A 198 -16.15 -11.95 -17.88
C GLU A 198 -15.17 -10.81 -17.54
N TRP A 199 -15.70 -9.70 -17.04
CA TRP A 199 -14.91 -8.52 -16.68
C TRP A 199 -13.90 -8.82 -15.57
N LEU A 200 -14.34 -9.47 -14.48
CA LEU A 200 -13.45 -9.86 -13.39
C LEU A 200 -12.38 -10.86 -13.85
N THR A 201 -12.73 -11.82 -14.72
CA THR A 201 -11.77 -12.77 -15.28
C THR A 201 -10.67 -12.04 -16.05
N ASP A 202 -11.00 -11.09 -16.92
CA ASP A 202 -10.00 -10.30 -17.66
C ASP A 202 -9.08 -9.53 -16.70
N LYS A 203 -9.66 -8.76 -15.76
CA LYS A 203 -8.87 -7.95 -14.82
C LYS A 203 -7.98 -8.80 -13.92
N LEU A 204 -8.51 -9.87 -13.32
CA LEU A 204 -7.75 -10.74 -12.42
C LEU A 204 -6.70 -11.57 -13.15
N THR A 205 -6.96 -11.99 -14.40
CA THR A 205 -5.97 -12.70 -15.20
C THR A 205 -4.77 -11.80 -15.44
N ARG A 206 -4.98 -10.54 -15.87
CA ARG A 206 -3.90 -9.56 -16.05
C ARG A 206 -3.12 -9.34 -14.74
N VAL A 207 -3.82 -9.20 -13.61
CA VAL A 207 -3.16 -9.05 -12.31
C VAL A 207 -2.35 -10.29 -11.92
N SER A 208 -2.83 -11.48 -12.26
CA SER A 208 -2.15 -12.75 -11.96
C SER A 208 -0.93 -13.02 -12.84
N THR A 209 -0.90 -12.48 -14.06
CA THR A 209 0.21 -12.64 -15.02
C THR A 209 1.25 -11.55 -14.90
N MET A 210 0.91 -10.39 -14.35
CA MET A 210 1.92 -9.49 -13.80
C MET A 210 2.71 -10.33 -12.80
N LYS A 211 4.01 -10.56 -13.08
CA LYS A 211 4.90 -11.23 -12.13
C LYS A 211 4.64 -10.56 -10.79
N ARG A 212 4.15 -11.29 -9.78
CA ARG A 212 4.27 -10.85 -8.38
C ARG A 212 5.78 -10.85 -8.18
N PRO A 213 6.49 -9.74 -8.39
CA PRO A 213 7.88 -9.76 -8.07
C PRO A 213 7.86 -9.89 -6.54
N THR A 214 8.52 -10.90 -6.02
CA THR A 214 8.92 -10.90 -4.61
C THR A 214 9.68 -9.61 -4.25
N ASN A 215 10.01 -8.78 -5.26
CA ASN A 215 10.60 -7.46 -5.21
C ASN A 215 9.70 -6.39 -5.89
N ARG A 216 8.42 -6.21 -5.52
CA ARG A 216 7.69 -4.97 -5.92
C ARG A 216 8.35 -3.77 -5.25
N THR A 217 9.39 -3.25 -5.86
CA THR A 217 10.19 -2.15 -5.32
C THR A 217 9.92 -0.84 -6.05
N ALA A 218 9.22 -0.87 -7.19
CA ALA A 218 8.94 0.30 -7.99
C ALA A 218 7.47 0.75 -7.84
N PRO A 219 7.18 2.06 -7.76
CA PRO A 219 5.81 2.57 -7.77
C PRO A 219 5.00 2.14 -8.99
N ASP A 220 5.62 2.06 -10.17
CA ASP A 220 4.92 1.75 -11.43
C ASP A 220 4.19 0.40 -11.39
N ASP A 221 4.71 -0.58 -10.63
CA ASP A 221 4.07 -1.89 -10.42
C ASP A 221 2.67 -1.79 -9.79
N TYR A 222 2.44 -0.74 -8.99
CA TYR A 222 1.18 -0.49 -8.28
C TYR A 222 0.29 0.49 -9.01
N LEU A 223 0.82 1.22 -10.00
CA LEU A 223 0.08 2.26 -10.70
C LEU A 223 -0.74 1.74 -11.87
N HIS A 224 -0.59 0.47 -12.23
CA HIS A 224 -1.53 -0.23 -13.09
C HIS A 224 -2.95 -0.14 -12.51
N HIS A 225 -3.90 0.33 -13.33
CA HIS A 225 -5.27 0.64 -12.89
C HIS A 225 -5.32 1.56 -11.66
N ASN A 226 -4.34 2.46 -11.51
CA ASN A 226 -4.29 3.44 -10.44
C ASN A 226 -4.32 2.82 -9.02
N GLY A 227 -3.79 1.60 -8.87
CA GLY A 227 -3.76 0.87 -7.59
C GLY A 227 -5.08 0.21 -7.18
N HIS A 228 -6.13 0.28 -8.00
CA HIS A 228 -7.46 -0.24 -7.63
C HIS A 228 -7.49 -1.76 -7.43
N PHE A 229 -6.58 -2.49 -8.08
CA PHE A 229 -6.45 -3.95 -7.96
C PHE A 229 -5.28 -4.39 -7.07
N THR A 230 -4.55 -3.46 -6.47
CA THR A 230 -3.50 -3.78 -5.51
C THR A 230 -4.10 -4.56 -4.33
N PRO A 231 -3.51 -5.70 -3.93
CA PRO A 231 -3.89 -6.40 -2.69
C PRO A 231 -3.85 -5.47 -1.49
N GLN A 232 -4.85 -5.59 -0.62
CA GLN A 232 -4.93 -4.77 0.59
C GLN A 232 -3.78 -5.11 1.55
N TYR A 233 -3.31 -6.36 1.53
CA TYR A 233 -2.16 -6.82 2.28
C TYR A 233 -0.90 -6.00 2.01
N ASP A 234 -0.66 -5.62 0.74
CA ASP A 234 0.51 -4.83 0.36
C ASP A 234 0.50 -3.44 1.02
N PHE A 235 -0.66 -2.90 1.42
CA PHE A 235 -0.73 -1.64 2.16
C PHE A 235 -0.43 -1.80 3.66
N VAL A 236 -0.61 -2.99 4.21
CA VAL A 236 -0.47 -3.28 5.65
C VAL A 236 0.91 -3.84 5.96
N VAL A 237 1.47 -4.67 5.09
CA VAL A 237 2.74 -5.36 5.30
C VAL A 237 3.62 -5.18 4.05
N SER A 238 4.86 -4.75 4.27
CA SER A 238 5.83 -4.59 3.19
C SER A 238 6.25 -5.93 2.58
N PRO A 239 6.89 -5.94 1.40
CA PRO A 239 7.44 -7.17 0.81
C PRO A 239 8.44 -7.92 1.70
N LEU A 240 9.03 -7.25 2.70
CA LEU A 240 9.96 -7.84 3.67
C LEU A 240 9.27 -8.35 4.95
N GLY A 241 7.94 -8.37 4.99
CA GLY A 241 7.18 -8.81 6.17
C GLY A 241 7.09 -7.77 7.29
N VAL A 242 7.48 -6.53 7.03
CA VAL A 242 7.39 -5.44 8.02
C VAL A 242 5.99 -4.84 8.00
N ARG A 243 5.30 -4.85 9.14
CA ARG A 243 4.02 -4.17 9.28
C ARG A 243 4.20 -2.66 9.16
N MET A 244 3.50 -2.06 8.20
CA MET A 244 3.57 -0.63 7.89
C MET A 244 2.46 0.17 8.55
N VAL A 245 1.38 -0.48 8.99
CA VAL A 245 0.16 0.19 9.49
C VAL A 245 -0.15 -0.25 10.91
N ASP A 246 -0.41 0.70 11.80
CA ASP A 246 -0.69 0.45 13.22
C ASP A 246 -2.09 -0.13 13.42
N TYR A 247 -3.11 0.46 12.79
CA TYR A 247 -4.52 0.07 12.97
C TYR A 247 -5.17 -0.41 11.67
N VAL A 248 -5.69 -1.62 11.68
CA VAL A 248 -6.46 -2.19 10.57
C VAL A 248 -7.92 -2.25 10.99
N LEU A 249 -8.75 -1.38 10.43
CA LEU A 249 -10.19 -1.38 10.65
C LEU A 249 -10.89 -2.19 9.55
N HIS A 250 -12.08 -2.71 9.85
CA HIS A 250 -12.82 -3.60 8.96
C HIS A 250 -14.10 -2.92 8.51
N MET A 251 -14.38 -2.96 7.20
CA MET A 251 -15.52 -2.28 6.60
C MET A 251 -16.88 -2.69 7.22
N ASP A 252 -17.02 -3.95 7.61
CA ASP A 252 -18.22 -4.55 8.22
C ASP A 252 -18.39 -4.20 9.70
N ARG A 253 -17.29 -3.82 10.37
CA ARG A 253 -17.26 -3.34 11.77
C ARG A 253 -16.89 -1.87 11.90
N LEU A 254 -16.94 -1.14 10.77
CA LEU A 254 -16.51 0.25 10.71
C LEU A 254 -17.36 1.18 11.61
N PRO A 255 -18.68 0.96 11.79
CA PRO A 255 -19.48 1.74 12.73
C PRO A 255 -19.00 1.65 14.19
N GLU A 256 -18.36 0.55 14.59
CA GLU A 256 -17.83 0.32 15.93
C GLU A 256 -16.36 0.72 16.04
N GLU A 257 -15.53 0.26 15.11
CA GLU A 257 -14.08 0.40 15.17
C GLU A 257 -13.61 1.83 14.88
N PHE A 258 -14.28 2.55 13.97
CA PHE A 258 -13.87 3.91 13.63
C PHE A 258 -14.11 4.90 14.79
N PRO A 259 -15.30 4.98 15.43
CA PRO A 259 -15.48 5.85 16.59
C PRO A 259 -14.55 5.52 17.75
N ALA A 260 -14.26 4.24 18.00
CA ALA A 260 -13.32 3.82 19.03
C ALA A 260 -11.90 4.35 18.76
N LEU A 261 -11.43 4.25 17.51
CA LEU A 261 -10.13 4.82 17.12
C LEU A 261 -10.13 6.34 17.23
N MET A 262 -11.18 7.02 16.76
CA MET A 262 -11.29 8.49 16.86
C MET A 262 -11.26 8.95 18.31
N GLN A 263 -11.97 8.25 19.20
CA GLN A 263 -11.96 8.51 20.64
C GLN A 263 -10.56 8.34 21.24
N ALA A 264 -9.83 7.29 20.86
CA ALA A 264 -8.47 7.05 21.34
C ALA A 264 -7.47 8.16 20.98
N TYR A 265 -7.70 8.86 19.86
CA TYR A 265 -6.90 10.00 19.40
C TYR A 265 -7.49 11.36 19.77
N GLY A 266 -8.59 11.40 20.53
CA GLY A 266 -9.26 12.67 20.89
C GLY A 266 -9.84 13.41 19.68
N LEU A 267 -10.14 12.71 18.58
CA LEU A 267 -10.67 13.28 17.35
C LEU A 267 -12.20 13.29 17.38
N ASN A 268 -12.80 14.47 17.23
CA ASN A 268 -14.25 14.60 17.08
C ASN A 268 -14.66 14.44 15.60
N ILE A 269 -14.51 13.21 15.08
CA ILE A 269 -14.86 12.85 13.71
C ILE A 269 -15.86 11.71 13.73
N SER A 270 -16.96 11.84 13.00
CA SER A 270 -17.97 10.80 12.84
C SER A 270 -18.35 10.57 11.37
N LEU A 271 -18.62 9.32 11.04
CA LEU A 271 -19.18 8.93 9.75
C LEU A 271 -20.67 9.33 9.68
N PRO A 272 -21.17 9.79 8.53
CA PRO A 272 -22.60 10.07 8.38
C PRO A 272 -23.42 8.78 8.53
N ALA A 273 -24.61 8.89 9.12
CA ALA A 273 -25.53 7.75 9.26
C ALA A 273 -25.96 7.15 7.91
N GLN A 274 -25.92 7.95 6.84
CA GLN A 274 -26.23 7.51 5.48
C GLN A 274 -24.99 7.51 4.61
N LYS A 275 -24.88 6.50 3.75
CA LYS A 275 -23.80 6.38 2.78
C LYS A 275 -23.91 7.47 1.71
N THR A 276 -22.91 8.35 1.62
CA THR A 276 -22.94 9.54 0.76
C THR A 276 -22.45 9.32 -0.67
N ASN A 277 -21.95 8.12 -1.00
CA ASN A 277 -21.36 7.80 -2.31
C ASN A 277 -21.81 6.41 -2.80
N THR A 278 -23.10 6.24 -3.07
CA THR A 278 -23.65 5.01 -3.67
C THR A 278 -23.72 5.13 -5.18
N VAL A 279 -22.78 4.48 -5.87
CA VAL A 279 -22.90 4.28 -7.33
C VAL A 279 -24.04 3.32 -7.65
N ARG A 280 -24.31 2.35 -6.76
CA ARG A 280 -25.49 1.50 -6.83
C ARG A 280 -26.75 2.32 -6.57
N ASN A 281 -27.60 2.43 -7.59
CA ASN A 281 -29.01 2.70 -7.37
C ASN A 281 -29.69 1.41 -6.90
N HIS A 282 -30.85 1.50 -6.25
CA HIS A 282 -31.63 0.36 -5.74
C HIS A 282 -32.13 -0.63 -6.82
N THR A 283 -31.74 -0.44 -8.08
CA THR A 283 -32.19 -1.21 -9.24
C THR A 283 -31.14 -2.19 -9.79
N THR A 284 -29.95 -2.27 -9.17
CA THR A 284 -28.89 -3.18 -9.64
C THR A 284 -28.88 -4.47 -8.81
N ASP A 285 -29.09 -5.61 -9.44
CA ASP A 285 -29.38 -6.89 -8.77
C ASP A 285 -28.17 -7.79 -8.51
N LEU A 286 -26.95 -7.41 -8.92
CA LEU A 286 -25.81 -8.28 -8.67
C LEU A 286 -25.51 -8.36 -7.16
N HIS A 287 -24.92 -9.45 -6.72
CA HIS A 287 -24.43 -9.61 -5.36
C HIS A 287 -23.06 -10.28 -5.41
N VAL A 288 -22.40 -10.41 -4.25
CA VAL A 288 -21.16 -11.21 -4.19
C VAL A 288 -21.41 -12.63 -4.68
N ASP A 289 -22.60 -13.17 -4.45
CA ASP A 289 -23.03 -14.48 -4.93
C ASP A 289 -23.22 -14.56 -6.46
N SER A 290 -23.21 -13.43 -7.16
CA SER A 290 -23.18 -13.39 -8.62
C SER A 290 -21.77 -13.65 -9.19
N ILE A 291 -20.74 -13.69 -8.34
CA ILE A 291 -19.37 -14.03 -8.73
C ILE A 291 -19.23 -15.56 -8.73
N ASP A 292 -18.96 -16.12 -9.91
CA ASP A 292 -18.92 -17.56 -10.11
C ASP A 292 -17.69 -18.23 -9.47
N SER A 293 -17.71 -19.56 -9.37
CA SER A 293 -16.65 -20.33 -8.71
C SER A 293 -15.28 -20.18 -9.38
N LYS A 294 -15.23 -19.97 -10.70
CA LYS A 294 -13.99 -19.77 -11.45
C LYS A 294 -13.34 -18.43 -11.09
N VAL A 295 -14.13 -17.36 -11.04
CA VAL A 295 -13.65 -16.06 -10.60
C VAL A 295 -13.28 -16.08 -9.12
N GLN A 296 -14.05 -16.77 -8.26
CA GLN A 296 -13.68 -16.95 -6.86
C GLN A 296 -12.32 -17.65 -6.69
N GLU A 297 -11.97 -18.61 -7.54
CA GLU A 297 -10.65 -19.23 -7.54
C GLU A 297 -9.54 -18.23 -7.91
N LEU A 298 -9.76 -17.41 -8.94
CA LEU A 298 -8.84 -16.32 -9.29
C LEU A 298 -8.67 -15.32 -8.14
N ILE A 299 -9.75 -14.96 -7.46
CA ILE A 299 -9.71 -14.09 -6.28
C ILE A 299 -8.84 -14.71 -5.19
N ARG A 300 -9.06 -15.98 -4.83
CA ARG A 300 -8.25 -16.69 -3.82
C ARG A 300 -6.78 -16.76 -4.22
N LYS A 301 -6.47 -16.90 -5.51
CA LYS A 301 -5.09 -16.91 -6.01
C LYS A 301 -4.42 -15.53 -5.92
N VAL A 302 -5.11 -14.48 -6.37
CA VAL A 302 -4.55 -13.11 -6.46
C VAL A 302 -4.50 -12.43 -5.10
N TYR A 303 -5.50 -12.66 -4.25
CA TYR A 303 -5.71 -11.96 -2.98
C TYR A 303 -5.64 -12.91 -1.78
N ARG A 304 -4.88 -14.01 -1.89
CA ARG A 304 -4.73 -15.01 -0.82
C ARG A 304 -4.47 -14.37 0.55
N ASP A 305 -3.52 -13.44 0.58
CA ASP A 305 -3.03 -12.83 1.81
C ASP A 305 -4.05 -11.79 2.37
N ASP A 306 -4.89 -11.19 1.52
CA ASP A 306 -6.01 -10.34 1.96
C ASP A 306 -7.10 -11.14 2.69
N LEU A 307 -7.25 -12.44 2.39
CA LEU A 307 -8.21 -13.30 3.07
C LEU A 307 -7.83 -13.56 4.53
N GLU A 308 -6.57 -13.35 4.91
CA GLU A 308 -6.14 -13.42 6.31
C GLU A 308 -6.45 -12.11 7.05
N LEU A 309 -6.41 -10.97 6.34
CA LEU A 309 -6.74 -9.66 6.91
C LEU A 309 -8.23 -9.42 7.15
N THR A 310 -9.10 -10.23 6.55
CA THR A 310 -10.55 -10.01 6.55
C THR A 310 -11.33 -11.15 7.20
N ARG A 311 -10.64 -12.02 7.95
CA ARG A 311 -11.23 -13.04 8.84
C ARG A 311 -11.60 -12.43 10.18
#